data_AF-A0A382EKG8-F1
#
_entry.id   AF-A0A382EKG8-F1
#
_cell.length_a   1.000
_cell.length_b   1.000
_cell.length_c   1.000
_cell.angle_alpha   90.00
_cell.angle_beta   90.00
_cell.angle_gamma   90.00
#
_symmetry.space_group_name_H-M   'P 1'
#
loop_
_entity.id
_entity.type
_entity.pdbx_description
1 polymer ?
#
loop_
_entity_poly.entity_id
_entity_poly.type
_entity_poly.pdbx_seq_one_letter_code
_entity_poly.pdbx_strand_id
1 'polypeptide(L)'
;VWNDSAWATGSLNPLVTADLEDLVVYMKGLRPDYKENSKVKFRLVGRERYPTKTYSSTTVSDSVTVKYLPSASCYYQIKDALTEDVMVPYGSGSYLSSDSSGNYFNLWLNGLQAERFYQIEYKVISGSGVSQTVNYYGGDFKFKVSR
;
A
#
# COMPACT_ATOMS: atom_id res chain seq x y z
N VAL A 1 0.32 -14.92 16.84
CA VAL A 1 0.57 -13.60 16.24
C VAL A 1 -0.79 -13.00 15.88
N TRP A 2 -1.07 -11.75 16.30
CA TRP A 2 -2.36 -11.09 16.11
C TRP A 2 -2.49 -10.55 14.69
N ASN A 3 -3.60 -10.85 14.00
CA ASN A 3 -3.91 -10.35 12.66
C ASN A 3 -5.05 -9.33 12.78
N ASP A 4 -4.73 -8.04 12.65
CA ASP A 4 -5.68 -6.93 12.74
C ASP A 4 -6.23 -6.49 11.37
N SER A 5 -5.98 -7.28 10.31
CA SER A 5 -6.44 -6.87 8.97
C SER A 5 -7.95 -6.94 8.85
N ALA A 6 -8.57 -5.80 8.51
CA ALA A 6 -10.00 -5.69 8.25
C ALA A 6 -10.24 -5.53 6.74
N TRP A 7 -11.18 -6.32 6.21
CA TRP A 7 -11.51 -6.33 4.79
C TRP A 7 -12.97 -5.91 4.58
N ALA A 8 -13.18 -4.64 4.19
CA ALA A 8 -14.50 -4.08 3.92
C ALA A 8 -14.47 -3.40 2.54
N THR A 9 -14.40 -4.20 1.48
CA THR A 9 -14.20 -3.75 0.09
C THR A 9 -15.40 -3.06 -0.55
N GLY A 10 -16.58 -3.09 0.08
CA GLY A 10 -17.78 -2.43 -0.44
C GLY A 10 -18.06 -2.81 -1.91
N SER A 11 -18.14 -1.81 -2.78
CA SER A 11 -18.39 -1.95 -4.23
C SER A 11 -17.14 -1.89 -5.11
N LEU A 12 -15.93 -1.91 -4.53
CA LEU A 12 -14.70 -1.86 -5.32
C LEU A 12 -14.51 -3.17 -6.09
N ASN A 13 -13.94 -3.09 -7.29
CA ASN A 13 -13.60 -4.27 -8.09
C ASN A 13 -12.26 -4.87 -7.64
N PRO A 14 -12.10 -6.20 -7.62
CA PRO A 14 -10.81 -6.85 -7.39
C PRO A 14 -9.84 -6.50 -8.51
N LEU A 15 -8.57 -6.29 -8.15
CA LEU A 15 -7.48 -6.35 -9.11
C LEU A 15 -7.27 -7.81 -9.51
N VAL A 16 -7.70 -8.18 -10.71
CA VAL A 16 -7.59 -9.54 -11.26
C VAL A 16 -6.18 -9.78 -11.78
N THR A 17 -5.75 -11.04 -11.79
CA THR A 17 -4.38 -11.49 -12.05
C THR A 17 -3.77 -11.02 -13.38
N ALA A 18 -4.59 -10.67 -14.39
CA ALA A 18 -4.13 -10.12 -15.66
C ALA A 18 -3.65 -8.66 -15.56
N ASP A 19 -4.15 -7.91 -14.56
CA ASP A 19 -3.83 -6.48 -14.36
C ASP A 19 -2.59 -6.27 -13.46
N LEU A 20 -2.02 -7.36 -12.92
CA LEU A 20 -0.89 -7.33 -11.98
C LEU A 20 0.47 -7.14 -12.67
N GLU A 21 0.58 -7.45 -13.96
CA GLU A 21 1.82 -7.22 -14.75
C GLU A 21 2.09 -5.72 -14.99
N ASP A 22 1.02 -4.92 -15.08
CA ASP A 22 1.05 -3.47 -15.29
C ASP A 22 0.59 -2.67 -14.05
N LEU A 23 0.74 -3.24 -12.85
CA LEU A 23 0.35 -2.58 -11.61
C LEU A 23 1.29 -1.39 -11.29
N VAL A 24 0.71 -0.19 -11.20
CA VAL A 24 1.36 1.00 -10.65
C VAL A 24 0.77 1.29 -9.27
N VAL A 25 1.66 1.38 -8.29
CA VAL A 25 1.31 1.63 -6.89
C VAL A 25 1.73 3.04 -6.50
N TYR A 26 0.85 3.79 -5.84
CA TYR A 26 1.19 5.09 -5.27
C TYR A 26 0.50 5.33 -3.93
N MET A 27 1.12 6.16 -3.09
CA MET A 27 0.53 6.56 -1.81
C MET A 27 -0.36 7.79 -1.98
N LYS A 28 -1.55 7.76 -1.39
CA LYS A 28 -2.46 8.89 -1.37
C LYS A 28 -2.37 9.60 -0.01
N GLY A 29 -2.00 10.88 -0.02
CA GLY A 29 -1.95 11.70 1.19
C GLY A 29 -0.75 11.43 2.09
N LEU A 30 0.36 10.93 1.53
CA LEU A 30 1.65 10.86 2.24
C LEU A 30 2.11 12.30 2.54
N ARG A 31 2.30 12.60 3.82
CA ARG A 31 2.86 13.88 4.27
C ARG A 31 4.38 13.72 4.40
N PRO A 32 5.15 14.79 4.11
CA PRO A 32 6.59 14.74 4.29
C PRO A 32 7.01 14.66 5.76
N ASP A 33 6.15 15.08 6.69
CA ASP A 33 6.44 15.15 8.12
C ASP A 33 5.24 14.64 8.94
N TYR A 34 5.53 13.84 9.96
CA TYR A 34 4.58 13.35 10.95
C TYR A 34 5.15 13.49 12.37
N LYS A 35 4.30 13.84 13.33
CA LYS A 35 4.67 13.95 14.74
C LYS A 35 4.92 12.59 15.38
N GLU A 36 5.91 12.52 16.27
CA GLU A 36 6.18 11.38 17.12
C GLU A 36 4.92 11.02 17.93
N ASN A 37 4.75 9.75 18.26
CA ASN A 37 3.57 9.21 18.96
C ASN A 37 2.22 9.34 18.24
N SER A 38 2.17 9.87 17.02
CA SER A 38 0.92 9.93 16.26
C SER A 38 0.52 8.55 15.70
N LYS A 39 -0.80 8.34 15.58
CA LYS A 39 -1.37 7.22 14.84
C LYS A 39 -1.67 7.68 13.44
N VAL A 40 -1.00 7.10 12.45
CA VAL A 40 -1.15 7.50 11.05
C VAL A 40 -1.78 6.37 10.25
N LYS A 41 -2.79 6.72 9.45
CA LYS A 41 -3.38 5.83 8.45
C LYS A 41 -2.75 6.12 7.10
N PHE A 42 -1.85 5.25 6.65
CA PHE A 42 -1.22 5.33 5.33
C PHE A 42 -2.10 4.65 4.30
N ARG A 43 -2.37 5.33 3.18
CA ARG A 43 -3.23 4.81 2.12
C ARG A 43 -2.41 4.45 0.88
N LEU A 44 -2.61 3.24 0.40
CA LEU A 44 -2.01 2.70 -0.80
C LEU A 44 -3.09 2.51 -1.87
N VAL A 45 -2.84 3.08 -3.04
CA VAL A 45 -3.69 2.91 -4.22
C VAL A 45 -2.92 2.12 -5.27
N GLY A 46 -3.50 1.01 -5.69
CA GLY A 46 -3.06 0.28 -6.88
C GLY A 46 -3.95 0.68 -8.06
N ARG A 47 -3.34 0.99 -9.19
CA ARG A 47 -4.05 1.17 -10.46
C ARG A 47 -3.29 0.50 -11.60
N GLU A 48 -3.98 0.17 -12.67
CA GLU A 48 -3.34 -0.21 -13.93
C GLU A 48 -2.55 0.96 -14.52
N ARG A 49 -1.40 0.65 -15.11
CA ARG A 49 -0.58 1.59 -15.89
C ARG A 49 -1.35 2.17 -17.09
N TYR A 50 -2.20 1.34 -17.71
CA TYR A 50 -3.02 1.69 -18.86
C TYR A 50 -4.49 1.33 -18.60
N PRO A 51 -5.30 2.24 -18.04
CA PRO A 51 -6.73 1.97 -17.86
C PRO A 51 -7.37 1.77 -19.23
N THR A 52 -8.15 0.71 -19.39
CA THR A 52 -8.90 0.43 -20.62
C THR A 52 -9.85 1.61 -20.91
N LYS A 53 -9.59 2.35 -22.00
CA LYS A 53 -10.46 3.45 -22.42
C LYS A 53 -11.79 2.89 -22.91
N THR A 54 -12.81 2.94 -22.07
CA THR A 54 -14.19 2.69 -22.48
C THR A 54 -14.78 3.99 -23.03
N TYR A 55 -15.14 4.00 -24.31
CA TYR A 55 -15.86 5.13 -24.92
C TYR A 55 -17.33 5.08 -24.48
N SER A 56 -17.61 5.56 -23.27
CA SER A 56 -18.99 5.80 -22.79
C SER A 56 -19.26 7.31 -22.80
N SER A 57 -20.39 7.73 -23.37
CA SER A 57 -20.84 9.13 -23.50
C SER A 57 -21.37 9.73 -22.19
N THR A 58 -21.15 9.05 -21.07
CA THR A 58 -21.51 9.53 -19.73
C THR A 58 -20.24 10.04 -19.06
N THR A 59 -20.29 11.26 -18.55
CA THR A 59 -19.24 12.03 -17.89
C THR A 59 -18.13 11.19 -17.23
N VAL A 60 -16.91 11.35 -17.75
CA VAL A 60 -15.70 10.55 -17.51
C VAL A 60 -15.17 10.70 -16.08
N SER A 61 -15.81 10.06 -15.11
CA SER A 61 -15.21 9.69 -13.81
C SER A 61 -14.82 8.21 -13.75
N ASP A 62 -14.77 7.54 -14.91
CA ASP A 62 -14.72 6.07 -15.06
C ASP A 62 -13.34 5.50 -15.44
N SER A 63 -12.26 6.30 -15.40
CA SER A 63 -10.93 5.86 -15.86
C SER A 63 -9.85 5.76 -14.78
N VAL A 64 -10.23 5.85 -13.50
CA VAL A 64 -9.34 5.56 -12.35
C VAL A 64 -10.13 4.77 -11.30
N THR A 65 -10.67 3.62 -11.69
CA THR A 65 -11.29 2.70 -10.74
C THR A 65 -10.19 2.16 -9.84
N VAL A 66 -10.15 2.62 -8.59
CA VAL A 66 -9.23 2.13 -7.57
C VAL A 66 -9.62 0.68 -7.27
N LYS A 67 -8.87 -0.27 -7.83
CA LYS A 67 -9.10 -1.69 -7.59
C LYS A 67 -8.43 -2.11 -6.26
N TYR A 68 -9.09 -2.97 -5.50
CA TYR A 68 -8.48 -3.51 -4.27
C TYR A 68 -7.49 -4.62 -4.64
N LEU A 69 -6.36 -4.67 -3.94
CA LEU A 69 -5.35 -5.71 -4.18
C LEU A 69 -5.87 -7.04 -3.61
N PRO A 70 -5.58 -8.20 -4.23
CA PRO A 70 -6.04 -9.49 -3.72
C PRO A 70 -5.67 -9.68 -2.24
N SER A 71 -6.68 -10.03 -1.44
CA SER A 71 -6.57 -10.19 0.02
C SER A 71 -5.48 -11.20 0.38
N ALA A 72 -4.70 -10.89 1.42
CA ALA A 72 -3.65 -11.71 2.02
C ALA A 72 -2.29 -11.81 1.29
N SER A 73 -2.10 -11.09 0.18
CA SER A 73 -0.85 -11.14 -0.58
C SER A 73 -0.07 -9.84 -0.64
N CYS A 74 -0.51 -8.81 0.11
CA CYS A 74 0.16 -7.50 0.14
C CYS A 74 0.69 -7.20 1.53
N TYR A 75 1.99 -6.96 1.61
CA TYR A 75 2.71 -6.67 2.84
C TYR A 75 3.37 -5.30 2.74
N TYR A 76 3.48 -4.58 3.85
CA TYR A 76 4.32 -3.40 3.95
C TYR A 76 5.57 -3.67 4.80
N GLN A 77 6.61 -2.88 4.56
CA GLN A 77 7.84 -2.82 5.33
C GLN A 77 8.20 -1.35 5.55
N ILE A 78 8.84 -1.09 6.68
CA ILE A 78 9.35 0.25 7.02
C ILE A 78 10.83 0.12 7.30
N LYS A 79 11.60 0.93 6.60
CA LYS A 79 13.05 1.03 6.75
C LYS A 79 13.45 2.43 7.14
N ASP A 80 14.54 2.54 7.87
CA ASP A 80 15.22 3.81 8.00
C ASP A 80 15.88 4.20 6.67
N ALA A 81 15.68 5.44 6.22
CA ALA A 81 16.17 5.89 4.92
C ALA A 81 17.68 6.15 4.87
N LEU A 82 18.35 6.26 6.03
CA LEU A 82 19.80 6.48 6.11
C LEU A 82 20.56 5.19 6.40
N THR A 83 20.10 4.41 7.39
CA THR A 83 20.79 3.18 7.81
C THR A 83 20.27 1.93 7.13
N GLU A 84 19.20 2.04 6.34
CA GLU A 84 18.50 0.93 5.67
C GLU A 84 17.98 -0.16 6.63
N ASP A 85 17.95 0.16 7.93
CA ASP A 85 17.59 -0.77 8.98
C ASP A 85 16.08 -1.02 8.99
N VAL A 86 15.67 -2.27 9.14
CA VAL A 86 14.28 -2.71 9.00
C VAL A 86 13.57 -2.57 10.34
N MET A 87 12.80 -1.49 10.48
CA MET A 87 11.99 -1.23 11.68
C MET A 87 10.75 -2.12 11.72
N VAL A 88 10.10 -2.33 10.57
CA VAL A 88 8.93 -3.21 10.44
C VAL A 88 9.18 -4.18 9.30
N PRO A 89 9.43 -5.47 9.56
CA PRO A 89 9.66 -6.45 8.51
C PRO A 89 8.35 -6.87 7.83
N TYR A 90 8.46 -7.46 6.63
CA TYR A 90 7.34 -8.17 6.02
C TYR A 90 6.95 -9.37 6.90
N GLY A 91 5.70 -9.46 7.31
CA GLY A 91 5.23 -10.55 8.14
C GLY A 91 3.73 -10.51 8.37
N SER A 92 3.24 -11.39 9.23
CA SER A 92 1.80 -11.54 9.51
C SER A 92 1.18 -10.37 10.27
N GLY A 93 1.99 -9.45 10.79
CA GLY A 93 1.54 -8.17 11.37
C GLY A 93 1.53 -7.01 10.37
N SER A 94 2.06 -7.21 9.16
CA SER A 94 2.30 -6.13 8.19
C SER A 94 1.39 -6.25 6.98
N TYR A 95 0.21 -6.83 7.14
CA TYR A 95 -0.81 -6.92 6.09
C TYR A 95 -1.43 -5.56 5.81
N LEU A 96 -1.68 -5.29 4.53
CA LEU A 96 -2.54 -4.17 4.16
C LEU A 96 -4.01 -4.55 4.39
N SER A 97 -4.74 -3.65 5.05
CA SER A 97 -6.20 -3.68 5.14
C SER A 97 -6.82 -3.03 3.90
N SER A 98 -8.11 -3.24 3.66
CA SER A 98 -8.82 -2.65 2.52
C SER A 98 -10.16 -2.08 2.96
N ASP A 99 -10.45 -0.83 2.57
CA ASP A 99 -11.74 -0.15 2.73
C ASP A 99 -12.31 0.27 1.36
N SER A 100 -13.52 0.86 1.35
CA SER A 100 -14.20 1.32 0.14
C SER A 100 -13.45 2.40 -0.67
N SER A 101 -12.34 2.91 -0.16
CA SER A 101 -11.48 3.90 -0.83
C SER A 101 -10.13 3.33 -1.27
N GLY A 102 -9.84 2.06 -1.01
CA GLY A 102 -8.58 1.39 -1.37
C GLY A 102 -7.89 0.71 -0.19
N ASN A 103 -6.59 0.42 -0.35
CA ASN A 103 -5.81 -0.30 0.65
C ASN A 103 -5.18 0.68 1.65
N TYR A 104 -5.02 0.25 2.89
CA TYR A 104 -4.42 1.05 3.95
C TYR A 104 -3.76 0.20 5.02
N PHE A 105 -2.87 0.82 5.78
CA PHE A 105 -2.39 0.26 7.05
C PHE A 105 -2.29 1.38 8.08
N ASN A 106 -2.45 1.01 9.34
CA ASN A 106 -2.27 1.93 10.45
C ASN A 106 -0.90 1.70 11.06
N LEU A 107 -0.18 2.78 11.34
CA LEU A 107 1.11 2.72 11.99
C LEU A 107 1.13 3.66 13.18
N TRP A 108 1.64 3.13 14.29
CA TRP A 108 2.06 3.93 15.43
C TRP A 108 3.51 4.35 15.28
N LEU A 109 3.73 5.67 15.27
CA LEU A 109 5.07 6.24 15.14
C LEU A 109 5.86 6.29 16.45
N ASN A 110 5.30 5.80 17.56
CA ASN A 110 5.98 5.76 18.86
C ASN A 110 7.21 4.84 18.87
N GLY A 111 7.26 3.82 17.99
CA GLY A 111 8.40 2.92 17.84
C GLY A 111 9.48 3.46 16.90
N LEU A 112 9.25 4.60 16.25
CA LEU A 112 10.20 5.23 15.34
C LEU A 112 10.89 6.40 16.05
N GLN A 113 12.20 6.52 15.87
CA GLN A 113 12.99 7.59 16.44
C GLN A 113 12.68 8.91 15.72
N ALA A 114 12.41 9.96 16.49
CA ALA A 114 12.18 11.30 15.96
C ALA A 114 13.43 11.88 15.27
N GLU A 115 13.19 12.88 14.43
CA GLU A 115 14.18 13.54 13.56
C GLU A 115 14.85 12.61 12.54
N ARG A 116 14.18 11.52 12.16
CA ARG A 116 14.65 10.57 11.14
C ARG A 116 13.69 10.44 9.97
N PHE A 117 14.25 10.03 8.84
CA PHE A 117 13.51 9.73 7.62
C PHE A 117 13.29 8.23 7.52
N TYR A 118 12.07 7.85 7.22
CA TYR A 118 11.65 6.47 7.01
C TYR A 118 11.11 6.29 5.61
N GLN A 119 11.38 5.12 5.05
CA GLN A 119 10.92 4.69 3.74
C GLN A 119 9.92 3.55 3.90
N ILE A 120 8.83 3.62 3.14
CA ILE A 120 7.81 2.59 3.09
C ILE A 120 8.01 1.77 1.81
N GLU A 121 8.05 0.46 1.96
CA GLU A 121 8.11 -0.49 0.87
C GLU A 121 6.95 -1.47 0.95
N TYR A 122 6.53 -1.96 -0.20
CA TYR A 122 5.42 -2.86 -0.36
C TYR A 122 5.87 -4.10 -1.12
N LYS A 123 5.40 -5.24 -0.68
CA LYS A 123 5.57 -6.52 -1.34
C LYS A 123 4.19 -7.03 -1.74
N VAL A 124 3.97 -7.17 -3.04
CA VAL A 124 2.73 -7.71 -3.61
C VAL A 124 3.04 -9.06 -4.21
N ILE A 125 2.35 -10.08 -3.72
CA ILE A 125 2.46 -11.44 -4.19
C ILE A 125 1.26 -11.73 -5.08
N SER A 126 1.51 -12.19 -6.30
CA SER A 126 0.50 -12.43 -7.33
C SER A 126 0.58 -13.89 -7.77
N GLY A 127 -0.57 -14.52 -8.06
CA GLY A 127 -0.62 -15.93 -8.46
C GLY A 127 -0.71 -16.91 -7.27
N SER A 128 -0.74 -18.20 -7.59
CA SER A 128 -0.87 -19.29 -6.62
C SER A 128 0.03 -20.47 -6.99
N GLY A 129 0.64 -21.12 -6.00
CA GLY A 129 1.47 -22.30 -6.21
C GLY A 129 2.79 -21.97 -6.94
N VAL A 130 3.08 -22.71 -8.02
CA VAL A 130 4.36 -22.63 -8.75
C VAL A 130 4.49 -21.38 -9.64
N SER A 131 3.37 -20.71 -9.93
CA SER A 131 3.31 -19.48 -10.74
C SER A 131 3.19 -18.22 -9.88
N GLN A 132 3.80 -18.24 -8.68
CA GLN A 132 3.80 -17.10 -7.78
C GLN A 132 4.83 -16.06 -8.26
N THR A 133 4.35 -14.85 -8.53
CA THR A 133 5.20 -13.69 -8.83
C THR A 133 5.24 -12.78 -7.62
N VAL A 134 6.45 -12.36 -7.22
CA VAL A 134 6.65 -11.43 -6.11
C VAL A 134 7.16 -10.11 -6.67
N ASN A 135 6.35 -9.07 -6.53
CA ASN A 135 6.69 -7.72 -6.94
C ASN A 135 6.98 -6.84 -5.72
N TYR A 136 8.01 -6.02 -5.81
CA TYR A 136 8.37 -5.04 -4.79
C TYR A 136 8.11 -3.64 -5.34
N TYR A 137 7.39 -2.83 -4.57
CA TYR A 137 7.06 -1.44 -4.89
C TYR A 137 7.50 -0.55 -3.74
N GLY A 138 8.27 0.50 -4.00
CA GLY A 138 8.83 1.33 -2.94
C GLY A 138 9.93 2.24 -3.46
N GLY A 139 10.70 2.85 -2.56
CA GLY A 139 11.82 3.75 -2.92
C GLY A 139 11.47 5.22 -2.73
N ASP A 140 10.37 5.67 -3.32
CA ASP A 140 10.02 7.10 -3.34
C ASP A 140 9.12 7.52 -2.17
N PHE A 141 8.54 6.54 -1.46
CA PHE A 141 7.63 6.79 -0.34
C PHE A 141 8.40 7.06 0.95
N LYS A 142 8.84 8.30 1.13
CA LYS A 142 9.60 8.74 2.30
C LYS A 142 8.81 9.72 3.15
N PHE A 143 8.97 9.62 4.47
CA PHE A 143 8.42 10.57 5.43
C PHE A 143 9.40 10.80 6.59
N LYS A 144 9.35 11.98 7.18
CA LYS A 144 10.10 12.33 8.39
C LYS A 144 9.22 12.13 9.62
N VAL A 145 9.78 11.60 10.69
CA VAL A 145 9.18 11.69 12.03
C VAL A 145 9.79 12.91 12.73
N SER A 146 8.99 13.87 13.15
CA SER A 146 9.41 15.04 13.93
C SER A 146 8.90 14.95 15.37
N ARG A 147 9.54 15.67 16.29
CA ARG A 147 9.00 15.86 17.66
C ARG A 147 7.68 16.62 17.66
#